data_AF-C1EA55-F1
#
_entry.id   AF-C1EA55-F1
#
_cell.length_a   1.000
_cell.length_b   1.000
_cell.length_c   1.000
_cell.angle_alpha   90.00
_cell.angle_beta   90.00
_cell.angle_gamma   90.00
#
_symmetry.space_group_name_H-M   'P 1'
#
loop_
_entity.id
_entity.type
_entity.pdbx_description
1 polymer ?
#
loop_
_entity_poly.entity_id
_entity_poly.type
_entity_poly.pdbx_seq_one_letter_code
_entity_poly.pdbx_strand_id
1 'polypeptide(L)'
;MRGKIVREAPGAYHAFLGTHLSSAKEDTATHRAGNVGVEHASVENLRNAVAGARRAACAGGSAGVSRREFSREDLERWGLCGPNSGAPDPRWSAFGGVGERRRLVGEYLGVGECDAKQLVRQLNLFFTRAEAEAALSMLPGEGESVPRKMTDGRADRMAKLNEDDEEEFDLYAYYPPGVAPPGFE
;
A
#
# COMPACT_ATOMS: atom_id res chain seq x y z
N MET A 1 -12.07 1.33 1.33
CA MET A 1 -13.12 1.11 0.31
C MET A 1 -13.21 -0.36 -0.16
N ARG A 2 -12.17 -0.98 -0.74
CA ARG A 2 -12.21 -2.37 -1.29
C ARG A 2 -12.84 -3.42 -0.36
N GLY A 3 -12.41 -3.49 0.90
CA GLY A 3 -12.94 -4.46 1.87
C GLY A 3 -14.45 -4.34 2.11
N LYS A 4 -15.00 -3.12 2.02
CA LYS A 4 -16.43 -2.85 2.13
C LYS A 4 -17.19 -3.41 0.92
N ILE A 5 -16.69 -3.15 -0.30
CA ILE A 5 -17.27 -3.65 -1.55
C ILE A 5 -17.28 -5.19 -1.59
N VAL A 6 -16.17 -5.84 -1.20
CA VAL A 6 -16.11 -7.32 -1.13
C VAL A 6 -17.19 -7.90 -0.22
N ARG A 7 -17.52 -7.21 0.88
CA ARG A 7 -18.51 -7.68 1.85
C ARG A 7 -19.95 -7.42 1.38
N GLU A 8 -20.20 -6.23 0.83
CA GLU A 8 -21.55 -5.73 0.51
C GLU A 8 -21.98 -6.09 -0.92
N ALA A 9 -21.03 -6.31 -1.83
CA ALA A 9 -21.25 -6.67 -3.22
C ALA A 9 -20.24 -7.77 -3.65
N PRO A 10 -20.34 -9.00 -3.13
CA PRO A 10 -19.37 -10.07 -3.40
C PRO A 10 -19.28 -10.49 -4.87
N GLY A 11 -20.32 -10.20 -5.67
CA GLY A 11 -20.32 -10.43 -7.12
C GLY A 11 -19.60 -9.36 -7.94
N ALA A 12 -19.13 -8.27 -7.31
CA ALA A 12 -18.40 -7.21 -8.00
C ALA A 12 -17.06 -7.70 -8.54
N TYR A 13 -16.70 -7.17 -9.71
CA TYR A 13 -15.38 -7.39 -10.29
C TYR A 13 -14.40 -6.35 -9.76
N HIS A 14 -13.17 -6.79 -9.48
CA HIS A 14 -12.09 -5.99 -8.97
C HIS A 14 -10.90 -6.05 -9.95
N ALA A 15 -10.50 -4.89 -10.43
CA ALA A 15 -9.26 -4.68 -11.18
C ALA A 15 -8.15 -4.25 -10.21
N PHE A 16 -6.92 -4.68 -10.49
CA PHE A 16 -5.74 -4.35 -9.71
C PHE A 16 -4.69 -3.76 -10.64
N LEU A 17 -4.01 -2.73 -10.15
CA LEU A 17 -2.94 -2.07 -10.87
C LEU A 17 -1.80 -1.79 -9.90
N GLY A 18 -0.63 -2.35 -10.19
CA GLY A 18 0.54 -2.19 -9.34
C GLY A 18 1.07 -0.75 -9.36
N THR A 19 1.69 -0.32 -8.27
CA THR A 19 2.21 1.06 -8.12
C THR A 19 3.21 1.41 -9.24
N HIS A 20 4.04 0.46 -9.65
CA HIS A 20 4.98 0.58 -10.77
C HIS A 20 4.32 0.93 -12.12
N LEU A 21 3.01 0.72 -12.26
CA LEU A 21 2.23 1.03 -13.47
C LEU A 21 1.34 2.27 -13.29
N SER A 22 1.22 2.79 -12.07
CA SER A 22 0.25 3.82 -11.70
C SER A 22 0.86 4.90 -10.81
N SER A 23 2.17 5.15 -10.95
CA SER A 23 2.87 6.20 -10.21
C SER A 23 3.24 7.35 -11.15
N ALA A 24 3.09 8.59 -10.68
CA ALA A 24 3.61 9.77 -11.35
C ALA A 24 5.12 9.62 -11.55
N LYS A 25 5.60 9.80 -12.78
CA LYS A 25 7.02 9.69 -13.12
C LYS A 25 7.79 10.99 -12.83
N GLU A 26 7.08 12.11 -12.94
CA GLU A 26 7.60 13.47 -12.79
C GLU A 26 6.64 14.27 -11.91
N ASP A 27 7.15 15.39 -11.37
CA ASP A 27 6.30 16.34 -10.67
C ASP A 27 5.28 16.96 -11.65
N THR A 28 4.04 17.04 -11.21
CA THR A 28 2.96 17.74 -11.89
C THR A 28 2.50 18.90 -11.02
N ALA A 29 1.61 19.75 -11.54
CA ALA A 29 1.05 20.87 -10.78
C ALA A 29 0.39 20.43 -9.45
N THR A 30 -0.07 19.18 -9.34
CA THR A 30 -0.84 18.67 -8.19
C THR A 30 -0.23 17.44 -7.50
N HIS A 31 0.75 16.78 -8.10
CA HIS A 31 1.34 15.54 -7.59
C HIS A 31 2.86 15.53 -7.73
N ARG A 32 3.57 15.13 -6.68
CA ARG A 32 5.01 14.85 -6.75
C ARG A 32 5.28 13.52 -7.47
N ALA A 33 6.47 13.39 -8.03
CA ALA A 33 6.97 12.13 -8.57
C ALA A 33 6.89 11.04 -7.50
N GLY A 34 6.37 9.87 -7.89
CA GLY A 34 6.08 8.75 -7.01
C GLY A 34 4.69 8.77 -6.36
N ASN A 35 3.85 9.76 -6.65
CA ASN A 35 2.45 9.73 -6.25
C ASN A 35 1.69 8.61 -6.99
N VAL A 36 0.92 7.78 -6.27
CA VAL A 36 0.19 6.63 -6.81
C VAL A 36 -1.26 7.00 -7.09
N GLY A 37 -1.67 6.83 -8.34
CA GLY A 37 -3.03 7.12 -8.82
C GLY A 37 -3.31 6.48 -10.17
N VAL A 38 -4.57 6.11 -10.42
CA VAL A 38 -4.99 5.53 -11.71
C VAL A 38 -4.84 6.53 -12.86
N GLU A 39 -4.87 7.81 -12.55
CA GLU A 39 -4.62 8.94 -13.44
C GLU A 39 -3.20 8.96 -14.01
N HIS A 40 -2.25 8.28 -13.36
CA HIS A 40 -0.85 8.18 -13.81
C HIS A 40 -0.58 6.94 -14.67
N ALA A 41 -1.58 6.06 -14.81
CA ALA A 41 -1.44 4.85 -15.60
C ALA A 41 -1.64 5.11 -17.09
N SER A 42 -0.90 4.37 -17.93
CA SER A 42 -1.18 4.37 -19.37
C SER A 42 -2.55 3.76 -19.67
N VAL A 43 -3.17 4.19 -20.77
CA VAL A 43 -4.45 3.62 -21.24
C VAL A 43 -4.35 2.10 -21.45
N GLU A 44 -3.19 1.62 -21.93
CA GLU A 44 -2.93 0.19 -22.10
C GLU A 44 -2.95 -0.55 -20.75
N ASN A 45 -2.26 -0.04 -19.74
CA ASN A 45 -2.24 -0.63 -18.41
C ASN A 45 -3.65 -0.66 -17.78
N LEU A 46 -4.43 0.40 -17.96
CA LEU A 46 -5.82 0.45 -17.51
C LEU A 46 -6.69 -0.60 -18.22
N ARG A 47 -6.54 -0.74 -19.55
CA ARG A 47 -7.26 -1.76 -20.32
C ARG A 47 -6.90 -3.17 -19.85
N ASN A 48 -5.62 -3.44 -19.63
CA ASN A 48 -5.15 -4.74 -19.13
C ASN A 48 -5.67 -5.03 -17.72
N ALA A 49 -5.65 -4.05 -16.82
CA ALA A 49 -6.20 -4.20 -15.46
C ALA A 49 -7.71 -4.48 -15.46
N VAL A 50 -8.46 -3.77 -16.31
CA VAL A 50 -9.92 -3.98 -16.45
C VAL A 50 -10.22 -5.34 -17.10
N ALA A 51 -9.47 -5.74 -18.13
CA ALA A 51 -9.63 -7.05 -18.76
C ALA A 51 -9.33 -8.21 -17.79
N GLY A 52 -8.36 -8.02 -16.90
CA GLY A 52 -8.01 -8.97 -15.83
C GLY A 52 -8.87 -8.84 -14.56
N ALA A 53 -9.93 -8.02 -14.58
CA ALA A 53 -10.79 -7.84 -13.44
C ALA A 53 -11.47 -9.16 -13.05
N ARG A 54 -11.60 -9.40 -11.75
CA ARG A 54 -12.04 -10.69 -11.22
C ARG A 54 -12.91 -10.55 -9.98
N ARG A 55 -13.73 -11.57 -9.72
CA ARG A 55 -14.52 -11.63 -8.49
C ARG A 55 -13.66 -12.05 -7.32
N ALA A 56 -14.04 -11.58 -6.14
CA ALA A 56 -13.47 -12.07 -4.91
C ALA A 56 -13.89 -13.53 -4.66
N ALA A 57 -12.96 -14.39 -4.24
CA ALA A 57 -13.27 -15.72 -3.73
C ALA A 57 -13.90 -15.63 -2.33
N CYS A 58 -15.15 -15.18 -2.27
CA CYS A 58 -15.96 -15.07 -1.06
C CYS A 58 -17.45 -15.17 -1.38
N ALA A 59 -18.25 -15.57 -0.39
CA ALA A 59 -19.71 -15.57 -0.48
C ALA A 59 -20.36 -14.25 0.02
N GLY A 60 -19.56 -13.24 0.41
CA GLY A 60 -20.03 -11.99 1.00
C GLY A 60 -20.34 -12.06 2.50
N GLY A 61 -20.78 -10.93 3.08
CA GLY A 61 -21.14 -10.85 4.49
C GLY A 61 -20.00 -11.28 5.45
N SER A 62 -20.35 -12.03 6.49
CA SER A 62 -19.40 -12.58 7.47
C SER A 62 -18.68 -13.85 7.00
N ALA A 63 -19.05 -14.40 5.84
CA ALA A 63 -18.55 -15.70 5.34
C ALA A 63 -17.04 -15.68 5.01
N GLY A 64 -16.43 -14.49 4.98
CA GLY A 64 -14.98 -14.34 4.83
C GLY A 64 -14.46 -14.84 3.49
N VAL A 65 -13.21 -15.30 3.47
CA VAL A 65 -12.58 -15.82 2.25
C VAL A 65 -12.97 -17.29 2.08
N SER A 66 -13.46 -17.70 0.91
CA SER A 66 -13.85 -19.10 0.63
C SER A 66 -12.67 -19.96 0.18
N ARG A 67 -11.64 -19.35 -0.41
CA ARG A 67 -10.41 -20.04 -0.82
C ARG A 67 -9.34 -20.09 0.29
N ARG A 68 -8.51 -21.13 0.25
CA ARG A 68 -7.41 -21.42 1.21
C ARG A 68 -6.15 -21.89 0.47
N GLU A 69 -5.79 -21.20 -0.60
CA GLU A 69 -4.60 -21.52 -1.41
C GLU A 69 -3.31 -21.02 -0.76
N PHE A 70 -3.38 -19.94 0.03
CA PHE A 70 -2.24 -19.33 0.70
C PHE A 70 -2.41 -19.38 2.21
N SER A 71 -1.32 -19.65 2.93
CA SER A 71 -1.26 -19.60 4.39
C SER A 71 -0.24 -18.58 4.88
N ARG A 72 -0.18 -18.42 6.21
CA ARG A 72 0.92 -17.67 6.83
C ARG A 72 2.25 -18.38 6.60
N GLU A 73 2.29 -19.72 6.63
CA GLU A 73 3.54 -20.45 6.39
C GLU A 73 4.09 -20.19 4.98
N ASP A 74 3.23 -19.95 3.97
CA ASP A 74 3.70 -19.50 2.65
C ASP A 74 4.45 -18.16 2.76
N LEU A 75 3.90 -17.17 3.47
CA LEU A 75 4.56 -15.88 3.66
C LEU A 75 5.86 -15.98 4.45
N GLU A 76 5.92 -16.84 5.46
CA GLU A 76 7.15 -17.09 6.23
C GLU A 76 8.24 -17.71 5.33
N ARG A 77 7.87 -18.72 4.52
CA ARG A 77 8.78 -19.34 3.54
C ARG A 77 9.32 -18.33 2.53
N TRP A 78 8.50 -17.39 2.07
CA TRP A 78 8.89 -16.34 1.13
C TRP A 78 9.62 -15.15 1.76
N GLY A 79 9.76 -15.13 3.09
CA GLY A 79 10.39 -14.01 3.80
C GLY A 79 9.56 -12.73 3.78
N LEU A 80 8.23 -12.86 3.78
CA LEU A 80 7.29 -11.74 3.82
C LEU A 80 6.69 -11.52 5.22
N CYS A 81 6.93 -12.43 6.16
CA CYS A 81 6.69 -12.22 7.58
C CYS A 81 7.66 -13.02 8.46
N GLY A 82 7.78 -12.61 9.73
CA GLY A 82 8.52 -13.37 10.73
C GLY A 82 7.75 -14.61 11.22
N PRO A 83 8.43 -15.54 11.91
CA PRO A 83 7.81 -16.69 12.53
C PRO A 83 6.78 -16.29 13.61
N ASN A 84 5.94 -17.23 14.04
CA ASN A 84 4.99 -17.00 15.14
C ASN A 84 5.68 -16.68 16.48
N SER A 85 6.89 -17.20 16.69
CA SER A 85 7.74 -16.91 17.83
C SER A 85 9.18 -16.67 17.37
N GLY A 86 9.82 -15.65 17.93
CA GLY A 86 11.20 -15.28 17.59
C GLY A 86 11.33 -14.20 16.51
N ALA A 87 12.58 -13.85 16.21
CA ALA A 87 12.90 -12.85 15.19
C ALA A 87 12.81 -13.47 13.78
N PRO A 88 12.50 -12.67 12.74
CA PRO A 88 12.68 -13.09 11.36
C PRO A 88 14.12 -13.55 11.10
N ASP A 89 14.28 -14.48 10.15
CA ASP A 89 15.60 -14.92 9.71
C ASP A 89 16.47 -13.71 9.33
N PRO A 90 17.66 -13.53 9.96
CA PRO A 90 18.56 -12.41 9.69
C PRO A 90 18.93 -12.26 8.22
N ARG A 91 18.86 -13.33 7.42
CA ARG A 91 19.10 -13.26 5.98
C ARG A 91 18.19 -12.25 5.29
N TRP A 92 16.96 -12.06 5.78
CA TRP A 92 16.02 -11.12 5.19
C TRP A 92 16.44 -9.67 5.34
N SER A 93 17.27 -9.34 6.33
CA SER A 93 17.84 -8.00 6.50
C SER A 93 18.70 -7.59 5.30
N ALA A 94 19.41 -8.54 4.68
CA ALA A 94 20.17 -8.28 3.44
C ALA A 94 19.29 -7.90 2.24
N PHE A 95 17.97 -8.15 2.34
CA PHE A 95 16.96 -7.81 1.34
C PHE A 95 16.02 -6.69 1.83
N GLY A 96 16.46 -5.86 2.77
CA GLY A 96 15.65 -4.76 3.35
C GLY A 96 14.66 -5.18 4.43
N GLY A 97 14.64 -6.46 4.81
CA GLY A 97 13.77 -7.01 5.85
C GLY A 97 12.40 -7.45 5.34
N VAL A 98 11.71 -8.24 6.16
CA VAL A 98 10.40 -8.84 5.80
C VAL A 98 9.29 -7.80 5.55
N GLY A 99 9.39 -6.63 6.19
CA GLY A 99 8.43 -5.53 6.02
C GLY A 99 8.50 -4.93 4.63
N GLU A 100 9.70 -4.55 4.20
CA GLU A 100 9.94 -3.95 2.88
C GLU A 100 9.63 -4.94 1.75
N ARG A 101 10.07 -6.20 1.89
CA ARG A 101 9.71 -7.24 0.92
C ARG A 101 8.20 -7.40 0.76
N ARG A 102 7.46 -7.41 1.88
CA ARG A 102 5.99 -7.50 1.85
C ARG A 102 5.35 -6.25 1.22
N ARG A 103 5.88 -5.07 1.51
CA ARG A 103 5.45 -3.82 0.87
C ARG A 103 5.59 -3.91 -0.65
N LEU A 104 6.75 -4.31 -1.15
CA LEU A 104 7.02 -4.43 -2.59
C LEU A 104 6.10 -5.43 -3.28
N VAL A 105 5.84 -6.59 -2.67
CA VAL A 105 4.86 -7.56 -3.20
C VAL A 105 3.45 -6.95 -3.25
N GLY A 106 3.03 -6.28 -2.19
CA GLY A 106 1.71 -5.65 -2.13
C GLY A 106 1.55 -4.50 -3.14
N GLU A 107 2.60 -3.71 -3.31
CA GLU A 107 2.72 -2.64 -4.31
C GLU A 107 2.67 -3.18 -5.74
N TYR A 108 3.40 -4.25 -6.04
CA TYR A 108 3.39 -4.90 -7.35
C TYR A 108 2.02 -5.46 -7.72
N LEU A 109 1.37 -6.15 -6.77
CA LEU A 109 0.03 -6.73 -6.96
C LEU A 109 -1.10 -5.68 -6.97
N GLY A 110 -0.81 -4.41 -6.67
CA GLY A 110 -1.83 -3.35 -6.59
C GLY A 110 -2.77 -3.45 -5.39
N VAL A 111 -2.37 -4.19 -4.34
CA VAL A 111 -3.13 -4.27 -3.07
C VAL A 111 -2.70 -3.21 -2.07
N GLY A 112 -1.55 -2.58 -2.32
CA GLY A 112 -0.91 -1.59 -1.47
C GLY A 112 -0.14 -2.23 -0.31
N GLU A 113 0.35 -1.38 0.58
CA GLU A 113 0.97 -1.82 1.82
C GLU A 113 -0.06 -2.50 2.73
N CYS A 114 0.30 -3.67 3.24
CA CYS A 114 -0.56 -4.43 4.12
C CYS A 114 0.26 -5.27 5.10
N ASP A 115 -0.35 -5.64 6.22
CA ASP A 115 0.25 -6.60 7.15
C ASP A 115 0.19 -8.04 6.59
N ALA A 116 0.86 -8.98 7.26
CA ALA A 116 0.91 -10.37 6.80
C ALA A 116 -0.48 -11.04 6.72
N LYS A 117 -1.37 -10.76 7.69
CA LYS A 117 -2.72 -11.34 7.72
C LYS A 117 -3.58 -10.78 6.59
N GLN A 118 -3.45 -9.48 6.32
CA GLN A 118 -4.11 -8.80 5.23
C GLN A 118 -3.59 -9.31 3.88
N LEU A 119 -2.28 -9.51 3.71
CA LEU A 119 -1.72 -10.05 2.48
C LEU A 119 -2.23 -11.47 2.20
N VAL A 120 -2.16 -12.39 3.16
CA VAL A 120 -2.75 -13.75 3.03
C VAL A 120 -4.23 -13.66 2.62
N ARG A 121 -4.98 -12.74 3.23
CA ARG A 121 -6.38 -12.52 2.89
C ARG A 121 -6.57 -12.03 1.45
N GLN A 122 -5.78 -11.05 0.99
CA GLN A 122 -5.87 -10.54 -0.39
C GLN A 122 -5.49 -11.61 -1.41
N LEU A 123 -4.38 -12.33 -1.16
CA LEU A 123 -3.93 -13.43 -1.99
C LEU A 123 -5.05 -14.46 -2.16
N ASN A 124 -5.63 -14.94 -1.05
CA ASN A 124 -6.74 -15.89 -1.12
C ASN A 124 -8.01 -15.31 -1.73
N LEU A 125 -8.26 -14.00 -1.69
CA LEU A 125 -9.43 -13.42 -2.35
C LEU A 125 -9.28 -13.30 -3.87
N PHE A 126 -8.08 -12.99 -4.38
CA PHE A 126 -7.95 -12.47 -5.75
C PHE A 126 -6.85 -13.11 -6.60
N PHE A 127 -5.75 -13.57 -6.00
CA PHE A 127 -4.55 -13.91 -6.77
C PHE A 127 -4.31 -15.41 -6.83
N THR A 128 -3.70 -15.89 -7.90
CA THR A 128 -3.22 -17.26 -8.07
C THR A 128 -1.78 -17.40 -7.58
N ARG A 129 -1.30 -18.63 -7.36
CA ARG A 129 0.12 -18.87 -7.04
C ARG A 129 1.08 -18.28 -8.08
N ALA A 130 0.76 -18.42 -9.37
CA ALA A 130 1.58 -17.87 -10.46
C ALA A 130 1.72 -16.34 -10.38
N GLU A 131 0.64 -15.63 -10.03
CA GLU A 131 0.69 -14.16 -9.86
C GLU A 131 1.48 -13.76 -8.62
N ALA A 132 1.38 -14.53 -7.53
CA ALA A 132 2.18 -14.31 -6.34
C ALA A 132 3.67 -14.55 -6.62
N GLU A 133 4.02 -15.60 -7.36
CA GLU A 133 5.38 -15.92 -7.79
C GLU A 133 5.95 -14.85 -8.72
N ALA A 134 5.15 -14.33 -9.66
CA ALA A 134 5.54 -13.20 -10.49
C ALA A 134 5.87 -11.97 -9.63
N ALA A 135 5.06 -11.66 -8.63
CA ALA A 135 5.34 -10.56 -7.69
C ALA A 135 6.61 -10.79 -6.86
N LEU A 136 6.87 -12.03 -6.45
CA LEU A 136 8.09 -12.41 -5.73
C LEU A 136 9.34 -12.28 -6.59
N SER A 137 9.24 -12.58 -7.89
CA SER A 137 10.35 -12.47 -8.84
C SER A 137 10.82 -11.03 -9.09
N MET A 138 9.98 -10.05 -8.74
CA MET A 138 10.27 -8.63 -8.86
C MET A 138 10.92 -8.03 -7.60
N LEU A 139 11.13 -8.85 -6.56
CA LEU A 139 11.84 -8.42 -5.37
C LEU A 139 13.33 -8.19 -5.69
N PRO A 140 13.95 -7.16 -5.08
CA PRO A 140 15.35 -6.89 -5.26
C PRO A 140 16.20 -8.07 -4.76
N GLY A 141 17.29 -8.32 -5.49
CA GLY A 141 18.32 -9.28 -5.11
C GLY A 141 19.14 -8.83 -3.89
N GLU A 142 20.07 -9.67 -3.46
CA GLU A 142 20.98 -9.34 -2.37
C GLU A 142 21.90 -8.17 -2.77
N GLY A 143 21.95 -7.13 -1.95
CA GLY A 143 22.76 -5.93 -2.21
C GLY A 143 22.14 -4.93 -3.19
N GLU A 144 21.00 -5.25 -3.82
CA GLU A 144 20.26 -4.29 -4.63
C GLU A 144 19.54 -3.26 -3.74
N SER A 145 19.46 -2.02 -4.22
CA SER A 145 18.76 -0.97 -3.49
C SER A 145 17.26 -1.26 -3.44
N VAL A 146 16.68 -1.23 -2.23
CA VAL A 146 15.23 -1.33 -2.05
C VAL A 146 14.56 -0.12 -2.73
N PRO A 147 13.62 -0.33 -3.67
CA PRO A 147 12.93 0.77 -4.32
C PRO A 147 12.24 1.69 -3.31
N ARG A 148 12.37 3.00 -3.52
CA ARG A 148 11.72 4.00 -2.66
C ARG A 148 10.21 3.78 -2.68
N LYS A 149 9.57 3.96 -1.52
CA LYS A 149 8.12 3.89 -1.38
C LYS A 149 7.42 4.96 -2.20
N MET A 150 6.49 4.51 -3.04
CA MET A 150 5.56 5.38 -3.76
C MET A 150 4.46 5.80 -2.78
N THR A 151 4.11 7.08 -2.77
CA THR A 151 3.16 7.65 -1.81
C THR A 151 1.79 7.82 -2.47
N ASP A 152 0.70 7.82 -1.73
CA ASP A 152 -0.63 8.18 -2.24
C ASP A 152 -0.87 9.72 -2.19
N GLY A 153 0.23 10.50 -2.10
CA GLY A 153 0.21 11.95 -1.90
C GLY A 153 -0.34 12.42 -0.56
N ARG A 154 -0.74 11.53 0.37
CA ARG A 154 -1.26 11.95 1.68
C ARG A 154 -0.17 12.58 2.54
N ALA A 155 1.06 12.08 2.45
CA ALA A 155 2.21 12.68 3.10
C ALA A 155 2.49 14.09 2.55
N ASP A 156 2.40 14.28 1.23
CA ASP A 156 2.58 15.60 0.59
C ASP A 156 1.50 16.59 1.01
N ARG A 157 0.24 16.14 1.16
CA ARG A 157 -0.85 16.98 1.68
C ARG A 157 -0.63 17.41 3.13
N MET A 158 -0.15 16.51 4.00
CA MET A 158 0.13 16.84 5.41
C MET A 158 1.35 17.76 5.54
N ALA A 159 2.39 17.55 4.73
CA ALA A 159 3.55 18.45 4.69
C ALA A 159 3.16 19.86 4.22
N LYS A 160 2.31 19.96 3.19
CA LYS A 160 1.82 21.25 2.71
C LYS A 160 0.91 21.97 3.71
N LEU A 161 0.07 21.24 4.43
CA LEU A 161 -0.70 21.80 5.55
C LEU A 161 0.23 22.37 6.64
N ASN A 162 1.31 21.66 6.97
CA ASN A 162 2.29 22.15 7.94
C ASN A 162 3.13 23.34 7.42
N GLU A 163 3.36 23.46 6.11
CA GLU A 163 4.00 24.63 5.48
C GLU A 163 3.06 25.86 5.45
N ASP A 164 1.76 25.64 5.25
CA ASP A 164 0.75 26.71 5.27
C ASP A 164 0.35 27.13 6.71
N ASP A 165 0.64 26.29 7.72
CA ASP A 165 0.48 26.54 9.16
C ASP A 165 1.76 27.13 9.82
N GLU A 166 2.69 27.71 9.04
CA GLU A 166 3.86 28.47 9.55
C GLU A 166 3.50 29.87 10.11
N GLU A 167 2.24 30.14 10.46
CA GLU A 167 1.98 31.10 11.53
C GLU A 167 2.02 30.34 12.85
N GLU A 168 3.19 30.37 13.50
CA GLU A 168 3.48 29.76 14.81
C GLU A 168 2.53 30.31 15.89
N PHE A 169 1.30 29.81 15.93
CA PHE A 169 0.39 30.02 17.05
C PHE A 169 0.81 29.06 18.16
N ASP A 170 1.77 29.50 18.97
CA ASP A 170 2.14 28.80 20.20
C ASP A 170 0.93 28.82 21.15
N LEU A 171 0.16 27.73 21.13
CA LEU A 171 -1.00 27.49 21.98
C LEU A 171 -0.67 27.59 23.49
N TYR A 172 0.61 27.48 23.86
CA TYR A 172 1.09 27.53 25.23
C TYR A 172 1.80 28.86 25.59
N ALA A 173 1.89 29.80 24.66
CA ALA A 173 2.42 31.13 24.95
C ALA A 173 1.46 31.86 25.91
N TYR A 174 1.96 32.21 27.09
CA TYR A 174 1.21 33.00 28.06
C TYR A 174 1.16 34.46 27.61
N TYR A 175 -0.03 34.95 27.27
CA TYR A 175 -0.29 36.37 27.03
C TYR A 175 -0.83 37.03 28.31
N PRO A 176 -0.19 38.10 28.81
CA PRO A 176 -0.66 38.79 30.00
C PRO A 176 -2.01 39.49 29.74
N PRO A 177 -2.82 39.73 30.78
CA PRO A 177 -4.12 40.37 30.64
C PRO A 177 -4.01 41.75 29.97
N GLY A 178 -4.77 41.97 28.89
CA GLY A 178 -4.82 43.24 28.15
C GLY A 178 -3.97 43.30 26.88
N VAL A 179 -3.24 42.22 26.55
CA VAL A 179 -2.52 42.08 25.28
C VAL A 179 -3.22 41.02 24.44
N ALA A 180 -3.79 41.40 23.29
CA ALA A 180 -4.36 40.44 22.35
C ALA A 180 -3.23 39.66 21.66
N PRO A 181 -3.38 38.35 21.46
CA PRO A 181 -2.44 37.59 20.66
C PRO A 181 -2.40 38.12 19.21
N PRO A 182 -1.29 37.94 18.50
CA PRO A 182 -1.19 38.30 17.08
C PRO A 182 -2.35 37.71 16.27
N GLY A 183 -2.96 38.51 15.39
CA GLY A 183 -4.09 38.08 14.56
C GLY A 183 -5.49 38.36 15.13
N PHE A 184 -5.59 38.93 16.34
CA PHE A 184 -6.85 39.35 16.97
C PHE A 184 -6.84 40.85 17.32
N GLU A 185 -6.60 41.71 16.33
CA GLU A 185 -6.80 43.17 16.45
C GLU A 185 -8.28 43.58 16.48
#